data_AF-X0W3B5-F1
#
_entry.id   AF-X0W3B5-F1
#
_cell.length_a   1.000
_cell.length_b   1.000
_cell.length_c   1.000
_cell.angle_alpha   90.00
_cell.angle_beta   90.00
_cell.angle_gamma   90.00
#
_symmetry.space_group_name_H-M   'P 1'
#
loop_
_entity.id
_entity.type
_entity.pdbx_description
1 polymer ?
#
loop_
_entity_poly.entity_id
_entity_poly.type
_entity_poly.pdbx_seq_one_letter_code
_entity_poly.pdbx_strand_id
1 'polypeptide(L)'
;FFGIILFANREGHPVAVLEGLSDINSQKIQQEENIRQMVSGYPIEEMLPYLLEKDPTVAAFLVSIAKKESNWGKRSPKYKSQDCYNYWGYRGPNRVGSGGHSCFATPQEAVNVVAKRIENLVSKDIDTPEKMIIWKCGSSCAAHSKWSVTKWISDVNLYFKKLTAI
;
A
#
# COMPACT_ATOMS: atom_id res chain seq x y z
N PHE A 1 4.94 41.70 19.12
CA PHE A 1 6.02 41.17 19.97
C PHE A 1 5.73 39.71 20.30
N PHE A 2 6.10 38.80 19.42
CA PHE A 2 6.22 37.37 19.74
C PHE A 2 7.64 37.00 19.35
N GLY A 3 8.52 36.90 20.34
CA GLY A 3 9.91 36.55 20.15
C GLY A 3 10.03 35.04 19.97
N ILE A 4 10.65 34.61 18.87
CA ILE A 4 11.11 33.23 18.71
C ILE A 4 12.35 33.08 19.59
N ILE A 5 12.26 32.29 20.65
CA ILE A 5 13.43 31.93 21.46
C ILE A 5 14.10 30.74 20.77
N LEU A 6 15.24 31.01 20.10
CA LEU A 6 16.16 30.00 19.60
C LEU A 6 17.08 29.57 20.74
N PHE A 7 16.94 28.33 21.23
CA PHE A 7 17.96 27.70 22.07
C PHE A 7 18.94 26.96 21.16
N ALA A 8 20.21 27.39 21.18
CA ALA A 8 21.32 26.66 20.58
C ALA A 8 21.95 25.75 21.64
N ASN A 9 22.07 24.46 21.35
CA ASN A 9 22.92 23.57 22.13
C ASN A 9 24.39 23.79 21.72
N ARG A 10 25.33 23.42 22.60
CA ARG A 10 26.76 23.82 22.57
C ARG A 10 27.56 23.40 21.30
N GLU A 11 26.95 22.67 20.37
CA GLU A 11 27.62 22.13 19.17
C GLU A 11 27.09 22.69 17.83
N GLY A 12 26.23 23.71 17.83
CA GLY A 12 25.92 24.45 16.59
C GLY A 12 25.14 23.66 15.51
N HIS A 13 24.60 22.48 15.84
CA HIS A 13 23.71 21.74 14.95
C HIS A 13 22.24 22.17 15.15
N PRO A 14 21.45 22.34 14.07
CA PRO A 14 20.06 22.77 14.16
C PRO A 14 19.22 21.67 14.84
N VAL A 15 18.70 21.97 16.03
CA VAL A 15 17.87 21.09 16.86
C VAL A 15 16.60 20.60 16.14
N ALA A 16 16.05 21.41 15.22
CA ALA A 16 14.83 21.10 14.46
C ALA A 16 14.94 19.89 13.50
N VAL A 17 16.15 19.53 13.05
CA VAL A 17 16.35 18.39 12.12
C VAL A 17 16.30 17.05 12.84
N LEU A 18 16.77 17.01 14.09
CA LEU A 18 16.77 15.78 14.89
C LEU A 18 15.36 15.42 15.39
N GLU A 19 14.56 16.43 15.76
CA GLU A 19 13.15 16.25 16.17
C GLU A 19 12.28 15.73 14.99
N GLY A 20 12.45 16.28 13.79
CA GLY A 20 11.69 15.81 12.62
C GLY A 20 12.01 14.37 12.20
N LEU A 21 13.26 13.92 12.36
CA LEU A 21 13.65 12.54 12.05
C LEU A 21 13.11 11.53 13.06
N SER A 22 13.04 11.89 14.35
CA SER A 22 12.44 11.02 15.37
C SER A 22 10.95 10.82 15.16
N ASP A 23 10.24 11.86 14.74
CA ASP A 23 8.80 11.80 14.49
C ASP A 23 8.48 10.95 13.27
N ILE A 24 9.21 11.13 12.16
CA ILE A 24 9.06 10.30 10.94
C ILE A 24 9.33 8.83 11.25
N ASN A 25 10.40 8.54 12.01
CA ASN A 25 10.73 7.17 12.37
C ASN A 25 9.65 6.54 13.27
N SER A 26 9.09 7.31 14.21
CA SER A 26 8.01 6.86 15.09
C SER A 26 6.72 6.57 14.31
N GLN A 27 6.34 7.45 13.38
CA GLN A 27 5.19 7.25 12.50
C GLN A 27 5.36 6.00 11.64
N LYS A 28 6.56 5.79 11.07
CA LYS A 28 6.85 4.59 10.29
C LYS A 28 6.72 3.32 11.14
N ILE A 29 7.35 3.27 12.32
CA ILE A 29 7.26 2.12 13.23
C ILE A 29 5.80 1.80 13.59
N GLN A 30 5.02 2.83 13.93
CA GLN A 30 3.60 2.65 14.25
C GLN A 30 2.80 2.14 13.04
N GLN A 31 3.12 2.61 11.83
CA GLN A 31 2.51 2.09 10.62
C GLN A 31 2.84 0.62 10.41
N GLU A 32 4.10 0.23 10.56
CA GLU A 32 4.53 -1.15 10.38
C GLU A 32 3.79 -2.08 11.36
N GLU A 33 3.65 -1.68 12.62
CA GLU A 33 2.89 -2.43 13.62
C GLU A 33 1.41 -2.51 13.27
N ASN A 34 0.80 -1.41 12.83
CA ASN A 34 -0.59 -1.41 12.37
C ASN A 34 -0.78 -2.36 11.18
N ILE A 35 0.17 -2.42 10.24
CA ILE A 35 0.13 -3.36 9.12
C ILE A 35 0.21 -4.79 9.64
N ARG A 36 1.17 -5.12 10.51
CA ARG A 36 1.35 -6.46 11.11
C ARG A 36 0.06 -6.94 11.77
N GLN A 37 -0.53 -6.12 12.62
CA GLN A 37 -1.79 -6.45 13.31
C GLN A 37 -2.96 -6.61 12.34
N MET A 38 -3.06 -5.72 11.33
CA MET A 38 -4.16 -5.71 10.39
C MET A 38 -4.20 -6.96 9.51
N VAL A 39 -3.04 -7.50 9.13
CA VAL A 39 -2.95 -8.64 8.22
C VAL A 39 -2.72 -9.98 8.91
N SER A 40 -2.57 -9.99 10.23
CA SER A 40 -2.32 -11.23 10.99
C SER A 40 -3.41 -12.29 10.76
N GLY A 41 -2.99 -13.52 10.47
CA GLY A 41 -3.85 -14.65 10.16
C GLY A 41 -4.40 -14.66 8.72
N TYR A 42 -3.88 -13.81 7.83
CA TYR A 42 -4.22 -13.80 6.40
C TYR A 42 -3.02 -14.20 5.54
N PRO A 43 -3.23 -14.75 4.34
CA PRO A 43 -2.12 -15.15 3.45
C PRO A 43 -1.13 -14.03 3.12
N ILE A 44 -1.56 -12.76 3.08
CA ILE A 44 -0.65 -11.62 2.87
C ILE A 44 0.38 -11.43 4.00
N GLU A 45 0.21 -12.05 5.16
CA GLU A 45 1.17 -11.98 6.27
C GLU A 45 2.57 -12.49 5.85
N GLU A 46 2.64 -13.48 4.97
CA GLU A 46 3.90 -14.00 4.42
C GLU A 46 4.66 -12.97 3.57
N MET A 47 3.99 -11.88 3.16
CA MET A 47 4.57 -10.80 2.37
C MET A 47 5.12 -9.65 3.23
N LEU A 48 4.91 -9.68 4.55
CA LEU A 48 5.29 -8.59 5.45
C LEU A 48 6.74 -8.09 5.27
N PRO A 49 7.78 -8.95 5.18
CA PRO A 49 9.15 -8.47 5.01
C PRO A 49 9.30 -7.53 3.81
N TYR A 50 8.62 -7.82 2.70
CA TYR A 50 8.71 -7.04 1.48
C TYR A 50 7.77 -5.83 1.45
N LEU A 51 6.65 -5.90 2.17
CA LEU A 51 5.69 -4.79 2.29
C LEU A 51 6.28 -3.65 3.14
N LEU A 52 6.94 -4.00 4.24
CA LEU A 52 7.46 -3.02 5.21
C LEU A 52 8.75 -2.34 4.75
N GLU A 53 9.43 -2.90 3.74
CA GLU A 53 10.54 -2.25 3.05
C GLU A 53 10.09 -1.06 2.18
N LYS A 54 8.81 -0.97 1.84
CA LYS A 54 8.30 0.06 0.90
C LYS A 54 8.10 1.39 1.61
N ASP A 55 8.02 2.45 0.80
CA ASP A 55 7.57 3.76 1.25
C ASP A 55 6.22 3.63 1.99
N PRO A 56 6.00 4.35 3.11
CA PRO A 56 4.78 4.27 3.90
C PRO A 56 3.48 4.43 3.10
N THR A 57 3.46 5.31 2.11
CA THR A 57 2.27 5.54 1.26
C THR A 57 2.04 4.34 0.34
N VAL A 58 3.11 3.81 -0.25
CA VAL A 58 3.06 2.63 -1.11
C VAL A 58 2.61 1.39 -0.32
N ALA A 59 3.17 1.18 0.88
CA ALA A 59 2.77 0.10 1.78
C ALA A 59 1.29 0.20 2.17
N ALA A 60 0.81 1.41 2.49
CA ALA A 60 -0.60 1.65 2.78
C ALA A 60 -1.52 1.28 1.60
N PHE A 61 -1.14 1.64 0.37
CA PHE A 61 -1.90 1.24 -0.82
C PHE A 61 -1.85 -0.27 -1.07
N LEU A 62 -0.68 -0.90 -0.93
CA LEU A 62 -0.53 -2.34 -1.08
C LEU A 62 -1.49 -3.10 -0.14
N VAL A 63 -1.51 -2.75 1.14
CA VAL A 63 -2.37 -3.41 2.13
C VAL A 63 -3.85 -3.11 1.89
N SER A 64 -4.19 -1.87 1.55
CA SER A 64 -5.58 -1.43 1.37
C SER A 64 -6.23 -1.99 0.10
N ILE A 65 -5.49 -2.02 -1.01
CA ILE A 65 -5.96 -2.62 -2.26
C ILE A 65 -6.06 -4.15 -2.09
N ALA A 66 -5.09 -4.79 -1.43
CA ALA A 66 -5.18 -6.23 -1.18
C ALA A 66 -6.41 -6.62 -0.36
N LYS A 67 -6.80 -5.80 0.64
CA LYS A 67 -8.05 -5.99 1.36
C LYS A 67 -9.24 -5.98 0.42
N LYS A 68 -9.27 -4.99 -0.48
CA LYS A 68 -10.38 -4.79 -1.40
C LYS A 68 -10.51 -5.91 -2.43
N GLU A 69 -9.41 -6.35 -3.01
CA GLU A 69 -9.39 -7.25 -4.17
C GLU A 69 -9.48 -8.73 -3.77
N SER A 70 -8.85 -9.11 -2.67
CA SER A 70 -8.71 -10.53 -2.29
C SER A 70 -9.10 -10.82 -0.84
N ASN A 71 -9.49 -9.79 -0.07
CA ASN A 71 -9.59 -9.90 1.38
C ASN A 71 -8.27 -10.42 1.98
N TRP A 72 -7.16 -9.75 1.61
CA TRP A 72 -5.79 -10.09 2.03
C TRP A 72 -5.37 -11.52 1.65
N GLY A 73 -5.78 -11.98 0.48
CA GLY A 73 -5.43 -13.30 -0.04
C GLY A 73 -6.40 -14.44 0.32
N LYS A 74 -7.46 -14.19 1.12
CA LYS A 74 -8.53 -15.20 1.33
C LYS A 74 -9.19 -15.64 0.02
N ARG A 75 -9.15 -14.80 -1.01
CA ARG A 75 -9.59 -15.07 -2.37
C ARG A 75 -8.47 -14.72 -3.34
N SER A 76 -7.68 -15.70 -3.74
CA SER A 76 -6.57 -15.50 -4.68
C SER A 76 -6.72 -16.39 -5.92
N PRO A 77 -6.15 -16.00 -7.07
CA PRO A 77 -6.03 -16.90 -8.20
C PRO A 77 -5.17 -18.09 -7.80
N LYS A 78 -5.47 -19.25 -8.40
CA LYS A 78 -4.69 -20.47 -8.20
C LYS A 78 -4.13 -20.97 -9.51
N TYR A 79 -2.99 -21.65 -9.42
CA TYR A 79 -2.40 -22.39 -10.53
C TYR A 79 -2.02 -23.78 -10.04
N LYS A 80 -2.61 -24.83 -10.63
CA LYS A 80 -2.44 -26.22 -10.16
C LYS A 80 -2.68 -26.35 -8.65
N SER A 81 -3.76 -25.73 -8.16
CA SER A 81 -4.15 -25.67 -6.73
C SER A 81 -3.21 -24.90 -5.79
N GLN A 82 -2.10 -24.35 -6.29
CA GLN A 82 -1.18 -23.52 -5.53
C GLN A 82 -1.62 -22.05 -5.60
N ASP A 83 -1.34 -21.29 -4.52
CA ASP A 83 -1.53 -19.84 -4.51
C ASP A 83 -0.58 -19.17 -5.51
N CYS A 84 -1.10 -18.14 -6.17
CA CYS A 84 -0.40 -17.32 -7.14
C CYS A 84 0.13 -16.02 -6.55
N TYR A 85 -0.05 -15.80 -5.24
CA TYR A 85 0.42 -14.62 -4.49
C TYR A 85 -0.12 -13.29 -5.04
N ASN A 86 -1.18 -13.31 -5.85
CA ASN A 86 -1.76 -12.13 -6.46
C ASN A 86 -2.98 -11.69 -5.67
N TYR A 87 -2.75 -10.79 -4.73
CA TYR A 87 -3.79 -10.30 -3.82
C TYR A 87 -4.41 -8.97 -4.26
N TRP A 88 -3.95 -8.41 -5.38
CA TRP A 88 -4.33 -7.08 -5.88
C TRP A 88 -5.12 -7.10 -7.19
N GLY A 89 -5.46 -8.30 -7.69
CA GLY A 89 -6.12 -8.46 -8.99
C GLY A 89 -5.24 -8.06 -10.17
N TYR A 90 -3.91 -8.04 -9.99
CA TYR A 90 -2.96 -7.57 -11.01
C TYR A 90 -3.02 -8.43 -12.28
N ARG A 91 -2.91 -7.76 -13.44
CA ARG A 91 -2.80 -8.38 -14.76
C ARG A 91 -1.59 -7.80 -15.47
N GLY A 92 -0.64 -8.66 -15.77
CA GLY A 92 0.61 -8.37 -16.45
C GLY A 92 1.18 -9.61 -17.16
N PRO A 93 2.42 -9.53 -17.69
CA PRO A 93 2.96 -10.52 -18.63
C PRO A 93 3.34 -11.88 -18.01
N ASN A 94 3.21 -12.04 -16.69
CA ASN A 94 3.53 -13.28 -15.97
C ASN A 94 2.60 -14.42 -16.40
N ARG A 95 2.93 -15.64 -15.96
CA ARG A 95 2.02 -16.80 -16.05
C ARG A 95 0.62 -16.43 -15.56
N VAL A 96 -0.40 -17.00 -16.19
CA VAL A 96 -1.80 -16.70 -15.85
C VAL A 96 -2.37 -17.78 -14.92
N GLY A 97 -2.93 -17.35 -13.79
CA GLY A 97 -3.72 -18.19 -12.89
C GLY A 97 -5.22 -18.14 -13.24
N SER A 98 -6.06 -18.69 -12.37
CA SER A 98 -7.52 -18.62 -12.57
C SER A 98 -8.02 -17.16 -12.71
N GLY A 99 -9.03 -16.95 -13.55
CA GLY A 99 -9.65 -15.61 -13.74
C GLY A 99 -8.81 -14.61 -14.55
N GLY A 100 -7.75 -15.07 -15.23
CA GLY A 100 -6.92 -14.21 -16.10
C GLY A 100 -5.99 -13.28 -15.32
N HIS A 101 -5.74 -13.56 -14.05
CA HIS A 101 -4.83 -12.80 -13.21
C HIS A 101 -3.40 -13.34 -13.31
N SER A 102 -2.41 -12.47 -13.14
CA SER A 102 -1.02 -12.89 -13.06
C SER A 102 -0.80 -13.84 -11.88
N CYS A 103 0.08 -14.80 -12.09
CA CYS A 103 0.48 -15.81 -11.12
C CYS A 103 1.96 -15.69 -10.84
N PHE A 104 2.29 -15.09 -9.71
CA PHE A 104 3.67 -14.90 -9.26
C PHE A 104 4.20 -16.20 -8.66
N ALA A 105 5.50 -16.42 -8.78
CA ALA A 105 6.15 -17.60 -8.22
C ALA A 105 6.43 -17.45 -6.73
N THR A 106 6.63 -16.20 -6.25
CA THR A 106 7.01 -15.93 -4.86
C THR A 106 6.28 -14.71 -4.28
N PRO A 107 6.15 -14.62 -2.94
CA PRO A 107 5.66 -13.42 -2.26
C PRO A 107 6.46 -12.16 -2.60
N GLN A 108 7.80 -12.28 -2.68
CA GLN A 108 8.70 -11.16 -3.01
C GLN A 108 8.46 -10.62 -4.42
N GLU A 109 8.35 -11.52 -5.41
CA GLU A 109 8.06 -11.14 -6.80
C GLU A 109 6.73 -10.39 -6.88
N ALA A 110 5.69 -10.93 -6.22
CA ALA A 110 4.37 -10.33 -6.21
C ALA A 110 4.39 -8.89 -5.65
N VAL A 111 4.98 -8.71 -4.46
CA VAL A 111 5.10 -7.39 -3.84
C VAL A 111 5.91 -6.44 -4.71
N ASN A 112 7.07 -6.85 -5.22
CA ASN A 112 7.93 -5.98 -6.02
C ASN A 112 7.28 -5.52 -7.33
N VAL A 113 6.59 -6.42 -8.04
CA VAL A 113 5.90 -6.08 -9.30
C VAL A 113 4.74 -5.12 -9.06
N VAL A 114 3.91 -5.39 -8.05
CA VAL A 114 2.75 -4.55 -7.73
C VAL A 114 3.20 -3.21 -7.15
N ALA A 115 4.16 -3.21 -6.23
CA ALA A 115 4.74 -2.00 -5.63
C ALA A 115 5.29 -1.08 -6.72
N LYS A 116 6.07 -1.61 -7.68
CA LYS A 116 6.62 -0.82 -8.79
C LYS A 116 5.55 -0.06 -9.58
N ARG A 117 4.37 -0.67 -9.79
CA ARG A 117 3.25 0.00 -10.45
C ARG A 117 2.65 1.10 -9.56
N ILE A 118 2.46 0.82 -8.27
CA ILE A 118 1.92 1.80 -7.32
C ILE A 118 2.89 2.98 -7.14
N GLU A 119 4.18 2.71 -6.98
CA GLU A 119 5.26 3.72 -6.93
C GLU A 119 5.22 4.64 -8.14
N ASN A 120 5.04 4.10 -9.35
CA ASN A 120 4.91 4.91 -10.57
C ASN A 120 3.65 5.78 -10.60
N LEU A 121 2.57 5.37 -9.94
CA LEU A 121 1.36 6.16 -9.83
C LEU A 121 1.53 7.25 -8.77
N VAL A 122 2.04 6.89 -7.60
CA VAL A 122 2.33 7.84 -6.51
C VAL A 122 3.30 8.93 -6.98
N SER A 123 4.33 8.59 -7.77
CA SER A 123 5.26 9.58 -8.33
C SER A 123 4.66 10.55 -9.35
N LYS A 124 3.40 10.32 -9.76
CA LYS A 124 2.59 11.17 -10.63
C LYS A 124 1.46 11.85 -9.88
N ASP A 125 1.62 12.02 -8.56
CA ASP A 125 0.62 12.59 -7.65
C ASP A 125 -0.70 11.81 -7.61
N ILE A 126 -0.67 10.51 -7.93
CA ILE A 126 -1.81 9.59 -7.75
C ILE A 126 -1.62 8.90 -6.40
N ASP A 127 -1.81 9.69 -5.35
CA ASP A 127 -1.43 9.41 -3.97
C ASP A 127 -2.62 9.37 -3.00
N THR A 128 -3.85 9.52 -3.49
CA THR A 128 -5.08 9.33 -2.71
C THR A 128 -5.94 8.19 -3.29
N PRO A 129 -6.76 7.52 -2.46
CA PRO A 129 -7.68 6.47 -2.93
C PRO A 129 -8.61 6.89 -4.07
N GLU A 130 -9.04 8.15 -4.09
CA GLU A 130 -9.87 8.73 -5.16
C GLU A 130 -9.12 8.75 -6.49
N LYS A 131 -7.85 9.19 -6.49
CA LYS A 131 -6.99 9.21 -7.68
C LYS A 131 -6.54 7.80 -8.07
N MET A 132 -6.29 6.93 -7.09
CA MET A 132 -5.85 5.55 -7.28
C MET A 132 -6.92 4.65 -7.93
N ILE A 133 -8.11 5.19 -8.24
CA ILE A 133 -9.16 4.49 -8.98
C ILE A 133 -8.69 3.96 -10.35
N ILE A 134 -7.63 4.53 -10.93
CA ILE A 134 -6.93 4.01 -12.10
C ILE A 134 -6.47 2.55 -11.94
N TRP A 135 -6.23 2.09 -10.71
CA TRP A 135 -5.96 0.67 -10.43
C TRP A 135 -7.12 -0.23 -10.87
N LYS A 136 -8.36 0.18 -10.54
CA LYS A 136 -9.59 -0.55 -10.87
C LYS A 136 -9.99 -0.38 -12.34
N CYS A 137 -9.98 0.87 -12.83
CA CYS A 137 -10.59 1.19 -14.12
C CYS A 137 -9.60 1.22 -15.30
N GLY A 138 -8.29 1.27 -15.05
CA GLY A 138 -7.34 1.68 -16.08
C GLY A 138 -7.62 3.11 -16.52
N SER A 139 -7.60 3.38 -17.84
CA SER A 139 -7.77 4.72 -18.39
C SER A 139 -9.20 5.25 -18.35
N SER A 140 -10.22 4.40 -18.16
CA SER A 140 -11.63 4.83 -18.15
C SER A 140 -12.51 3.91 -17.30
N CYS A 141 -13.39 4.52 -16.49
CA CYS A 141 -14.40 3.78 -15.71
C CYS A 141 -15.73 3.57 -16.46
N ALA A 142 -15.81 3.83 -17.78
CA ALA A 142 -17.08 3.77 -18.53
C ALA A 142 -17.77 2.39 -18.49
N ALA A 143 -17.00 1.31 -18.33
CA ALA A 143 -17.52 -0.05 -18.19
C ALA A 143 -17.97 -0.40 -16.75
N HIS A 144 -17.91 0.54 -15.81
CA HIS A 144 -18.28 0.33 -14.41
C HIS A 144 -19.44 1.23 -13.98
N SER A 145 -20.30 0.71 -13.10
CA SER A 145 -21.31 1.54 -12.47
C SER A 145 -20.68 2.53 -11.49
N LYS A 146 -21.29 3.71 -11.37
CA LYS A 146 -20.89 4.74 -10.39
C LYS A 146 -20.80 4.16 -8.97
N TRP A 147 -21.77 3.34 -8.59
CA TRP A 147 -21.77 2.66 -7.29
C TRP A 147 -20.56 1.75 -7.09
N SER A 148 -20.17 0.96 -8.10
CA SER A 148 -19.01 0.05 -8.00
C SER A 148 -17.70 0.83 -7.80
N VAL A 149 -17.56 1.97 -8.49
CA VAL A 149 -16.41 2.87 -8.37
C VAL A 149 -16.37 3.50 -6.99
N THR A 150 -17.45 4.15 -6.55
CA THR A 150 -17.54 4.80 -5.24
C THR A 150 -17.30 3.83 -4.10
N LYS A 151 -17.87 2.61 -4.19
CA LYS A 151 -17.64 1.57 -3.19
C LYS A 151 -16.17 1.17 -3.13
N TRP A 152 -15.51 0.98 -4.28
CA TRP A 152 -14.10 0.61 -4.31
C TRP A 152 -13.23 1.68 -3.63
N ILE A 153 -13.45 2.96 -3.95
CA ILE A 153 -12.74 4.08 -3.33
C ILE A 153 -12.97 4.06 -1.82
N SER A 154 -14.23 3.96 -1.39
CA SER A 154 -14.58 3.94 0.04
C SER A 154 -13.93 2.77 0.79
N ASP A 155 -13.96 1.58 0.21
CA ASP A 155 -13.36 0.38 0.81
C ASP A 155 -11.85 0.55 0.96
N VAL A 156 -11.15 1.05 -0.08
CA VAL A 156 -9.69 1.28 -0.02
C VAL A 156 -9.36 2.41 0.96
N ASN A 157 -10.10 3.52 0.92
CA ASN A 157 -9.88 4.68 1.78
C ASN A 157 -10.02 4.35 3.27
N LEU A 158 -10.95 3.45 3.63
CA LEU A 158 -11.13 3.01 5.00
C LEU A 158 -9.85 2.43 5.61
N TYR A 159 -9.13 1.59 4.87
CA TYR A 159 -7.89 0.98 5.34
C TYR A 159 -6.69 1.92 5.16
N PHE A 160 -6.66 2.68 4.06
CA PHE A 160 -5.60 3.63 3.79
C PHE A 160 -5.49 4.69 4.90
N LYS A 161 -6.63 5.26 5.34
CA LYS A 161 -6.66 6.21 6.45
C LYS A 161 -6.17 5.62 7.77
N LYS A 162 -6.50 4.36 8.08
CA LYS A 162 -6.00 3.69 9.29
C LYS A 162 -4.49 3.53 9.30
N LEU A 163 -3.86 3.50 8.12
CA LEU A 163 -2.42 3.33 7.95
C LEU A 163 -1.69 4.65 7.72
N THR A 164 -2.39 5.77 7.56
CA THR A 164 -1.78 7.08 7.24
C THR A 164 -2.17 8.18 8.22
N ALA A 165 -3.20 7.99 9.05
CA ALA A 165 -3.59 8.91 10.13
C ALA A 165 -2.73 8.69 11.38
N ILE A 166 -1.41 8.76 11.22
CA ILE A 166 -0.39 8.46 12.24
C ILE A 166 0.43 9.71 12.51
#